data_AF-A0A966PAK0-F1
#
_entry.id   AF-A0A966PAK0-F1
#
_cell.length_a   1.000
_cell.length_b   1.000
_cell.length_c   1.000
_cell.angle_alpha   90.00
_cell.angle_beta   90.00
_cell.angle_gamma   90.00
#
_symmetry.space_group_name_H-M   'P 1'
#
loop_
_entity.id
_entity.type
_entity.pdbx_description
1 polymer ?
#
loop_
_entity_poly.entity_id
_entity_poly.type
_entity_poly.pdbx_seq_one_letter_code
_entity_poly.pdbx_strand_id
1 'polypeptide(L)'
;MTQPLRLPSAVRRLILMIFLAIVGVGFVGGGVALAHNSATGSSPSNGEVLATSPPQWTMTFAKAVPITSASGELVREDGVRRTLPTPRHGTTDNVIVFDLPADISGRVTARWRLVGTDGHVISGRVSFSVQATSAPSSTSLAVPVNPAESSSLAPPPGTTVGSSNISPVTSTPALAGLTSTLALAGQPDGENRPVPELVRTLVRFSTFAVLTLFGGIFFAEWYIAQGTLFTNRGRRLANGTALGLFIFPAASLIILIDDLRGSSGTLFDGLSAAASLTIGPMIMARIAFGALLARLTRSLLVRGGARQQDLLYILLVLIPYCVTLSYGGHSRSQRLPQVGVPADVIHVLAISAWLGGLAVVLAVVIPSVKPDQALPAFLRFGYAAERAVPIIIVTGLVQSFRLHQSVGSLLTSDHGLLQRFSCSGRSMSSSLVQ
;
A
#
# COMPACT_ATOMS: atom_id res chain seq x y z
N MET A 1 -40.63 -35.49 18.30
CA MET A 1 -40.08 -35.26 16.95
C MET A 1 -40.08 -33.76 16.68
N THR A 2 -38.94 -33.09 16.88
CA THR A 2 -38.78 -31.66 16.57
C THR A 2 -38.48 -31.53 15.08
N GLN A 3 -39.43 -31.00 14.30
CA GLN A 3 -39.21 -30.66 12.90
C GLN A 3 -38.08 -29.62 12.82
N PRO A 4 -37.03 -29.82 12.01
CA PRO A 4 -35.99 -28.82 11.85
C PRO A 4 -36.60 -27.56 11.23
N LEU A 5 -36.38 -26.40 11.86
CA LEU A 5 -36.83 -25.10 11.37
C LEU A 5 -36.30 -24.88 9.94
N ARG A 6 -37.19 -25.04 8.95
CA ARG A 6 -36.90 -24.72 7.56
C ARG A 6 -37.02 -23.21 7.39
N LEU A 7 -35.88 -22.52 7.45
CA LEU A 7 -35.80 -21.10 7.15
C LEU A 7 -36.33 -20.83 5.71
N PRO A 8 -37.07 -19.73 5.48
CA PRO A 8 -37.47 -19.32 4.14
C PRO A 8 -36.25 -19.19 3.22
N SER A 9 -36.42 -19.51 1.93
CA SER A 9 -35.34 -19.45 0.93
C SER A 9 -34.66 -18.07 0.85
N ALA A 10 -35.40 -16.99 1.13
CA ALA A 10 -34.89 -15.62 1.23
C ALA A 10 -33.92 -15.43 2.41
N VAL A 11 -34.18 -16.05 3.57
CA VAL A 11 -33.31 -15.98 4.76
C VAL A 11 -32.05 -16.80 4.57
N ARG A 12 -32.15 -17.96 3.89
CA ARG A 12 -30.96 -18.77 3.53
C ARG A 12 -30.03 -18.01 2.57
N ARG A 13 -30.60 -17.30 1.60
CA ARG A 13 -29.85 -16.43 0.67
C ARG A 13 -29.21 -15.25 1.42
N LEU A 14 -29.90 -14.65 2.38
CA LEU A 14 -29.35 -13.58 3.21
C LEU A 14 -28.13 -14.04 4.01
N ILE A 15 -28.23 -15.17 4.71
CA ILE A 15 -27.12 -15.71 5.51
C ILE A 15 -25.91 -16.00 4.60
N LEU A 16 -26.15 -16.59 3.42
CA LEU A 16 -25.09 -16.84 2.44
C LEU A 16 -24.44 -15.54 1.95
N MET A 17 -25.22 -14.48 1.68
CA MET A 17 -24.69 -13.20 1.21
C MET A 17 -23.93 -12.43 2.29
N ILE A 18 -24.41 -12.45 3.54
CA ILE A 18 -23.68 -11.92 4.70
C ILE A 18 -22.40 -12.72 4.90
N PHE A 19 -22.45 -14.04 4.80
CA PHE A 19 -21.26 -14.88 4.88
C PHE A 19 -20.27 -14.57 3.76
N LEU A 20 -20.70 -14.43 2.50
CA LEU A 20 -19.85 -14.00 1.39
C LEU A 20 -19.28 -12.58 1.59
N ALA A 21 -20.05 -11.67 2.16
CA ALA A 21 -19.59 -10.32 2.49
C ALA A 21 -18.53 -10.35 3.61
N ILE A 22 -18.75 -11.15 4.67
CA ILE A 22 -17.79 -11.33 5.77
C ILE A 22 -16.53 -12.03 5.28
N VAL A 23 -16.66 -13.09 4.46
CA VAL A 23 -15.53 -13.77 3.83
C VAL A 23 -14.78 -12.82 2.91
N GLY A 24 -15.50 -12.05 2.07
CA GLY A 24 -14.90 -11.03 1.21
C GLY A 24 -14.15 -9.93 1.98
N VAL A 25 -14.70 -9.46 3.10
CA VAL A 25 -14.03 -8.53 4.03
C VAL A 25 -12.83 -9.20 4.71
N GLY A 26 -12.93 -10.50 5.06
CA GLY A 26 -11.82 -11.28 5.60
C GLY A 26 -10.66 -11.46 4.60
N PHE A 27 -10.95 -11.49 3.30
CA PHE A 27 -9.93 -11.49 2.24
C PHE A 27 -9.22 -10.14 2.06
N VAL A 28 -9.70 -9.04 2.66
CA VAL A 28 -8.98 -7.76 2.73
C VAL A 28 -7.76 -7.84 3.67
N GLY A 29 -7.63 -8.93 4.44
CA GLY A 29 -6.45 -9.26 5.26
C GLY A 29 -5.29 -9.90 4.49
N GLY A 30 -5.30 -9.90 3.16
CA GLY A 30 -4.09 -10.20 2.39
C GLY A 30 -3.06 -9.12 2.68
N GLY A 31 -1.96 -9.50 3.35
CA GLY A 31 -0.87 -8.59 3.68
C GLY A 31 -0.53 -7.71 2.47
N VAL A 32 -0.24 -6.44 2.72
CA VAL A 32 0.16 -5.46 1.70
C VAL A 32 1.13 -6.17 0.77
N ALA A 33 0.68 -6.57 -0.42
CA ALA A 33 1.57 -7.17 -1.38
C ALA A 33 2.60 -6.07 -1.64
N LEU A 34 3.86 -6.28 -1.23
CA LEU A 34 4.98 -5.40 -1.54
C LEU A 34 5.19 -5.47 -3.06
N ALA A 35 4.28 -4.87 -3.82
CA ALA A 35 4.34 -4.70 -5.26
C ALA A 35 5.07 -3.40 -5.63
N HIS A 36 5.70 -2.75 -4.65
CA HIS A 36 6.55 -1.61 -4.86
C HIS A 36 7.77 -2.01 -5.69
N ASN A 37 8.27 -1.06 -6.48
CA ASN A 37 9.50 -1.26 -7.23
C ASN A 37 10.66 -1.42 -6.22
N SER A 38 11.11 -2.64 -6.00
CA SER A 38 12.16 -2.95 -5.03
C SER A 38 13.53 -2.59 -5.59
N ALA A 39 14.38 -1.99 -4.75
CA ALA A 39 15.80 -1.90 -5.04
C ALA A 39 16.39 -3.32 -5.05
N THR A 40 17.01 -3.70 -6.17
CA THR A 40 17.62 -5.02 -6.38
C THR A 40 19.13 -4.98 -6.22
N GLY A 41 19.75 -3.80 -6.30
CA GLY A 41 21.20 -3.66 -6.13
C GLY A 41 21.63 -2.23 -5.86
N SER A 42 22.84 -2.09 -5.32
CA SER A 42 23.49 -0.80 -5.09
C SER A 42 25.01 -0.91 -5.29
N SER A 43 25.62 0.15 -5.81
CA SER A 43 27.07 0.31 -5.94
C SER A 43 27.44 1.75 -5.56
N PRO A 44 28.14 2.02 -4.44
CA PRO A 44 28.63 1.03 -3.48
C PRO A 44 27.54 0.18 -2.84
N SER A 45 27.88 -1.05 -2.50
CA SER A 45 27.00 -2.00 -1.82
C SER A 45 26.88 -1.70 -0.32
N ASN A 46 25.83 -2.23 0.31
CA ASN A 46 25.62 -2.00 1.74
C ASN A 46 26.69 -2.73 2.57
N GLY A 47 27.42 -1.97 3.39
CA GLY A 47 28.57 -2.42 4.18
C GLY A 47 29.91 -2.35 3.44
N GLU A 48 29.94 -1.89 2.18
CA GLU A 48 31.18 -1.84 1.39
C GLU A 48 32.21 -0.88 2.01
N VAL A 49 33.48 -1.29 1.96
CA VAL A 49 34.62 -0.48 2.40
C VAL A 49 35.43 -0.13 1.16
N LEU A 50 35.44 1.14 0.77
CA LEU A 50 36.17 1.63 -0.39
C LEU A 50 37.52 2.21 0.03
N ALA A 51 38.55 1.98 -0.78
CA ALA A 51 39.86 2.60 -0.58
C ALA A 51 39.86 4.10 -0.92
N THR A 52 39.01 4.52 -1.86
CA THR A 52 38.93 5.89 -2.36
C THR A 52 37.47 6.33 -2.47
N SER A 53 37.23 7.63 -2.41
CA SER A 53 35.89 8.19 -2.58
C SER A 53 35.33 7.83 -3.97
N PRO A 54 34.17 7.14 -4.05
CA PRO A 54 33.57 6.81 -5.33
C PRO A 54 32.97 8.08 -5.97
N PRO A 55 33.12 8.28 -7.29
CA PRO A 55 32.58 9.46 -7.97
C PRO A 55 31.05 9.43 -8.07
N GLN A 56 30.45 8.24 -7.99
CA GLN A 56 29.02 8.02 -8.20
C GLN A 56 28.50 6.93 -7.29
N TRP A 57 27.20 7.02 -6.98
CA TRP A 57 26.42 5.98 -6.34
C TRP A 57 25.29 5.57 -7.27
N THR A 58 25.16 4.26 -7.51
CA THR A 58 24.18 3.68 -8.40
C THR A 58 23.19 2.83 -7.63
N MET A 59 21.89 2.99 -7.91
CA MET A 59 20.80 2.16 -7.40
C MET A 59 20.10 1.46 -8.57
N THR A 60 19.95 0.14 -8.48
CA THR A 60 19.23 -0.67 -9.47
C THR A 60 17.89 -1.11 -8.90
N PHE A 61 16.84 -1.05 -9.72
CA PHE A 61 15.48 -1.39 -9.36
C PHE A 61 14.91 -2.51 -10.24
N ALA A 62 13.91 -3.22 -9.74
CA ALA A 62 13.24 -4.30 -10.47
C ALA A 62 12.42 -3.83 -11.70
N LYS A 63 11.95 -2.58 -11.68
CA LYS A 63 11.14 -1.94 -12.73
C LYS A 63 11.68 -0.54 -13.05
N ALA A 64 11.21 0.06 -14.15
CA ALA A 64 11.52 1.44 -14.51
C ALA A 64 11.16 2.43 -13.38
N VAL A 65 11.94 3.52 -13.26
CA VAL A 65 11.80 4.52 -12.21
C VAL A 65 11.50 5.92 -12.77
N PRO A 66 10.55 6.69 -12.18
CA PRO A 66 10.35 8.08 -12.57
C PRO A 66 11.50 8.98 -12.06
N ILE A 67 12.52 9.25 -12.89
CA ILE A 67 13.73 9.97 -12.44
C ILE A 67 13.44 11.37 -11.87
N THR A 68 12.38 12.03 -12.34
CA THR A 68 12.01 13.38 -11.89
C THR A 68 11.54 13.45 -10.44
N SER A 69 11.17 12.31 -9.82
CA SER A 69 10.80 12.24 -8.41
C SER A 69 11.92 11.66 -7.53
N ALA A 70 13.07 11.31 -8.11
CA ALA A 70 14.20 10.73 -7.39
C ALA A 70 15.05 11.81 -6.72
N SER A 71 15.41 11.59 -5.46
CA SER A 71 16.35 12.44 -4.73
C SER A 71 17.29 11.61 -3.86
N GLY A 72 18.49 12.16 -3.64
CA GLY A 72 19.56 11.54 -2.87
C GLY A 72 20.11 12.48 -1.81
N GLU A 73 20.49 11.93 -0.66
CA GLU A 73 21.11 12.65 0.45
C GLU A 73 22.23 11.80 1.04
N LEU A 74 23.34 12.43 1.41
CA LEU A 74 24.46 11.80 2.08
C LEU A 74 24.46 12.21 3.55
N VAL A 75 24.57 11.25 4.46
CA VAL A 75 24.69 11.50 5.91
C VAL A 75 26.04 10.99 6.39
N ARG A 76 26.90 11.89 6.89
CA ARG A 76 28.20 11.53 7.47
C ARG A 76 28.05 11.08 8.92
N GLU A 77 29.12 10.53 9.48
CA GLU A 77 29.19 10.03 10.86
C GLU A 77 28.92 11.10 11.92
N ASP A 78 29.24 12.36 11.62
CA ASP A 78 28.90 13.54 12.44
C ASP A 78 27.41 13.93 12.40
N GLY A 79 26.60 13.21 11.62
CA GLY A 79 25.18 13.48 11.41
C GLY A 79 24.90 14.59 10.39
N VAL A 80 25.94 15.22 9.83
CA VAL A 80 25.80 16.26 8.82
C VAL A 80 25.22 15.65 7.55
N ARG A 81 24.15 16.28 7.06
CA ARG A 81 23.46 15.85 5.85
C ARG A 81 23.76 16.76 4.68
N ARG A 82 24.01 16.16 3.52
CA ARG A 82 24.29 16.85 2.25
C ARG A 82 23.35 16.33 1.19
N THR A 83 22.48 17.20 0.68
CA THR A 83 21.63 16.88 -0.48
C THR A 83 22.53 16.68 -1.71
N LEU A 84 22.28 15.62 -2.48
CA LEU A 84 23.00 15.34 -3.72
C LEU A 84 22.36 16.11 -4.89
N PRO A 85 23.12 16.37 -5.98
CA PRO A 85 22.56 16.91 -7.20
C PRO A 85 21.41 16.06 -7.77
N THR A 86 20.60 16.66 -8.65
CA THR A 86 19.52 15.93 -9.34
C THR A 86 20.07 14.68 -10.02
N PRO A 87 19.55 13.48 -9.67
CA PRO A 87 20.06 12.24 -10.23
C PRO A 87 19.68 12.07 -11.70
N ARG A 88 20.38 11.17 -12.38
CA ARG A 88 20.09 10.80 -13.78
C ARG A 88 19.83 9.30 -13.93
N HIS A 89 19.23 8.93 -15.06
CA HIS A 89 19.20 7.52 -15.44
C HIS A 89 20.60 7.00 -15.74
N GLY A 90 20.83 5.73 -15.40
CA GLY A 90 22.01 4.99 -15.80
C GLY A 90 21.87 4.45 -17.23
N THR A 91 22.41 3.25 -17.44
CA THR A 91 22.35 2.55 -18.73
C THR A 91 20.93 2.18 -19.17
N THR A 92 20.01 2.07 -18.22
CA THR A 92 18.60 1.73 -18.43
C THR A 92 17.68 2.56 -17.54
N ASP A 93 16.38 2.56 -17.84
CA ASP A 93 15.36 3.34 -17.13
C ASP A 93 15.02 2.82 -15.73
N ASN A 94 15.58 1.67 -15.31
CA ASN A 94 15.49 1.09 -13.97
C ASN A 94 16.75 1.30 -13.11
N VAL A 95 17.73 2.07 -13.61
CA VAL A 95 18.97 2.40 -12.89
C VAL A 95 19.02 3.90 -12.63
N ILE A 96 19.32 4.29 -11.38
CA ILE A 96 19.52 5.67 -10.97
C ILE A 96 20.99 5.88 -10.61
N VAL A 97 21.58 6.95 -11.13
CA VAL A 97 22.94 7.38 -10.82
C VAL A 97 22.89 8.72 -10.08
N PHE A 98 23.51 8.74 -8.90
CA PHE A 98 23.73 9.91 -8.06
C PHE A 98 25.20 10.30 -8.13
N ASP A 99 25.50 11.58 -8.40
CA ASP A 99 26.87 12.08 -8.33
C ASP A 99 27.26 12.28 -6.86
N LEU A 100 28.41 11.73 -6.48
CA LEU A 100 28.95 11.84 -5.14
C LEU A 100 30.06 12.89 -5.07
N PRO A 101 30.17 13.63 -3.95
CA PRO A 101 31.31 14.49 -3.70
C PRO A 101 32.63 13.71 -3.68
N ALA A 102 33.72 14.30 -4.17
CA ALA A 102 35.04 13.66 -4.18
C ALA A 102 35.69 13.55 -2.79
N ASP A 103 35.16 14.28 -1.80
CA ASP A 103 35.72 14.43 -0.45
C ASP A 103 35.04 13.52 0.60
N ILE A 104 34.54 12.35 0.18
CA ILE A 104 33.93 11.41 1.11
C ILE A 104 35.01 10.61 1.83
N SER A 105 34.98 10.62 3.16
CA SER A 105 35.84 9.83 4.04
C SER A 105 35.05 9.37 5.26
N GLY A 106 35.47 8.24 5.87
CA GLY A 106 34.83 7.69 7.05
C GLY A 106 33.53 6.94 6.73
N ARG A 107 32.73 6.67 7.77
CA ARG A 107 31.43 5.99 7.61
C ARG A 107 30.39 6.97 7.08
N VAL A 108 29.67 6.54 6.05
CA VAL A 108 28.65 7.35 5.41
C VAL A 108 27.40 6.53 5.12
N THR A 109 26.24 7.17 5.24
CA THR A 109 24.95 6.59 4.87
C THR A 109 24.34 7.41 3.75
N ALA A 110 24.28 6.84 2.55
CA ALA A 110 23.53 7.38 1.43
C ALA A 110 22.05 7.02 1.58
N ARG A 111 21.17 8.01 1.42
CA ARG A 111 19.72 7.88 1.51
C ARG A 111 19.14 8.24 0.16
N TRP A 112 18.19 7.46 -0.32
CA TRP A 112 17.45 7.78 -1.55
C TRP A 112 15.96 7.79 -1.26
N ARG A 113 15.24 8.55 -2.09
CA ARG A 113 13.80 8.67 -2.10
C ARG A 113 13.32 8.72 -3.54
N LEU A 114 12.20 8.09 -3.83
CA LEU A 114 11.58 8.06 -5.15
C LEU A 114 10.07 7.90 -5.01
N VAL A 115 9.29 8.55 -5.87
CA VAL A 115 7.86 8.26 -6.03
C VAL A 115 7.69 7.32 -7.21
N GLY A 116 7.26 6.08 -6.94
CA GLY A 116 7.02 5.08 -7.96
C GLY A 116 5.94 5.49 -8.97
N THR A 117 5.85 4.79 -10.10
CA THR A 117 4.82 5.03 -11.12
C THR A 117 3.39 4.84 -10.61
N ASP A 118 3.24 4.12 -9.51
CA ASP A 118 1.99 3.86 -8.78
C ASP A 118 1.68 4.92 -7.71
N GLY A 119 2.52 5.95 -7.58
CA GLY A 119 2.35 7.06 -6.65
C GLY A 119 2.84 6.80 -5.23
N HIS A 120 3.37 5.62 -4.93
CA HIS A 120 3.90 5.34 -3.60
C HIS A 120 5.33 5.85 -3.48
N VAL A 121 5.61 6.49 -2.35
CA VAL A 121 6.97 6.85 -1.98
C VAL A 121 7.70 5.60 -1.55
N ILE A 122 8.83 5.33 -2.20
CA ILE A 122 9.82 4.37 -1.75
C ILE A 122 11.08 5.12 -1.32
N SER A 123 11.69 4.65 -0.25
CA SER A 123 12.94 5.20 0.24
C SER A 123 13.81 4.08 0.77
N GLY A 124 15.11 4.28 0.74
CA GLY A 124 16.08 3.32 1.24
C GLY A 124 17.35 4.00 1.67
N ARG A 125 18.21 3.22 2.31
CA ARG A 125 19.51 3.67 2.79
C ARG A 125 20.55 2.61 2.46
N VAL A 126 21.75 3.06 2.15
CA VAL A 126 22.93 2.24 1.92
C VAL A 126 24.05 2.85 2.72
N SER A 127 24.62 2.07 3.63
CA SER A 127 25.76 2.50 4.42
C SER A 127 27.04 1.91 3.82
N PHE A 128 28.07 2.72 3.63
CA PHE A 128 29.40 2.30 3.19
C PHE A 128 30.46 3.14 3.92
N SER A 129 31.72 2.72 3.87
CA SER A 129 32.83 3.51 4.41
C SER A 129 33.89 3.76 3.36
N VAL A 130 34.53 4.92 3.44
CA VAL A 130 35.68 5.27 2.61
C VAL A 130 36.88 5.42 3.52
N GLN A 131 37.94 4.66 3.25
CA GLN A 131 39.19 4.78 4.00
C GLN A 131 39.71 6.20 3.87
N ALA A 132 40.07 6.79 5.01
CA ALA A 132 40.83 8.04 4.97
C ALA A 132 42.15 7.75 4.27
N THR A 133 42.54 8.59 3.30
CA THR A 133 43.86 8.52 2.68
C THR A 133 44.91 8.88 3.72
N SER A 134 45.26 7.94 4.59
CA SER A 134 46.46 8.06 5.40
C SER A 134 47.63 7.83 4.45
N ALA A 135 48.42 8.89 4.21
CA ALA A 135 49.73 8.73 3.57
C ALA A 135 50.49 7.60 4.29
N PRO A 136 51.19 6.70 3.57
CA PRO A 136 51.87 5.59 4.21
C PRO A 136 52.95 6.14 5.14
N SER A 137 52.73 6.04 6.45
CA SER A 137 53.78 6.19 7.44
C SER A 137 54.75 5.03 7.26
N SER A 138 55.91 5.31 6.66
CA SER A 138 57.05 4.41 6.65
C SER A 138 57.59 4.28 8.06
N THR A 139 57.00 3.41 8.89
CA THR A 139 57.61 2.95 10.13
C THR A 139 58.34 1.65 9.84
N SER A 140 59.61 1.78 9.46
CA SER A 140 60.57 0.68 9.44
C SER A 140 60.84 0.23 10.88
N LEU A 141 60.23 -0.87 11.31
CA LEU A 141 60.65 -1.58 12.52
C LEU A 141 61.93 -2.37 12.20
N ALA A 142 63.07 -1.80 12.59
CA ALA A 142 64.33 -2.52 12.59
C ALA A 142 64.28 -3.64 13.65
N VAL A 143 64.51 -4.87 13.18
CA VAL A 143 64.69 -6.07 14.01
C VAL A 143 66.15 -6.14 14.47
N PRO A 144 66.46 -6.20 15.78
CA PRO A 144 67.77 -6.64 16.20
C PRO A 144 67.78 -8.17 16.32
N VAL A 145 68.70 -8.78 15.57
CA VAL A 145 69.06 -10.21 15.65
C VAL A 145 70.06 -10.38 16.80
N ASN A 146 69.89 -11.43 17.61
CA ASN A 146 70.98 -12.05 18.35
C ASN A 146 70.83 -13.59 18.31
N PRO A 147 71.92 -14.38 18.22
CA PRO A 147 71.85 -15.76 17.76
C PRO A 147 71.66 -16.82 18.87
N ALA A 148 70.93 -17.86 18.46
CA ALA A 148 70.93 -19.28 18.85
C ALA A 148 71.32 -19.71 20.28
N GLU A 149 70.39 -20.41 20.93
CA GLU A 149 70.70 -21.67 21.62
C GLU A 149 69.49 -22.62 21.65
N SER A 150 69.77 -23.89 21.41
CA SER A 150 68.86 -25.03 21.26
C SER A 150 68.47 -25.67 22.60
N SER A 151 67.23 -26.12 22.79
CA SER A 151 66.96 -27.47 23.34
C SER A 151 65.50 -27.89 23.24
N SER A 152 65.32 -29.20 23.30
CA SER A 152 64.20 -30.07 22.90
C SER A 152 63.08 -30.33 23.94
N LEU A 153 62.05 -31.04 23.45
CA LEU A 153 61.19 -32.07 24.11
C LEU A 153 59.79 -31.71 24.64
N ALA A 154 58.95 -32.74 24.62
CA ALA A 154 57.48 -32.81 24.52
C ALA A 154 56.75 -33.06 25.91
N PRO A 155 55.41 -33.28 25.99
CA PRO A 155 54.45 -32.90 27.08
C PRO A 155 54.20 -34.01 28.15
N PRO A 156 53.14 -34.06 29.05
CA PRO A 156 51.92 -33.24 29.34
C PRO A 156 51.62 -33.12 30.90
N PRO A 157 50.38 -33.17 31.51
CA PRO A 157 49.02 -32.65 31.23
C PRO A 157 48.33 -31.86 32.41
N GLY A 158 47.11 -31.32 32.17
CA GLY A 158 46.10 -30.88 33.19
C GLY A 158 46.05 -29.35 33.38
N THR A 159 44.93 -28.62 33.36
CA THR A 159 43.62 -28.87 33.98
C THR A 159 42.56 -27.93 33.39
N THR A 160 41.32 -28.38 33.48
CA THR A 160 40.00 -27.79 33.15
C THR A 160 39.74 -26.33 33.52
N VAL A 161 39.06 -25.57 32.64
CA VAL A 161 37.92 -24.69 33.00
C VAL A 161 36.94 -24.64 31.81
N GLY A 162 35.68 -24.99 32.08
CA GLY A 162 34.58 -24.90 31.11
C GLY A 162 33.87 -23.55 31.11
N SER A 163 33.26 -23.22 29.98
CA SER A 163 31.97 -22.51 29.90
C SER A 163 31.48 -22.53 28.46
N SER A 164 30.72 -23.56 28.14
CA SER A 164 29.74 -23.56 27.06
C SER A 164 28.52 -22.76 27.50
N ASN A 165 28.28 -21.58 26.90
CA ASN A 165 26.99 -20.92 26.92
C ASN A 165 26.46 -20.78 25.50
N ILE A 166 25.76 -21.83 25.08
CA ILE A 166 24.77 -21.80 24.02
C ILE A 166 23.47 -21.34 24.70
N SER A 167 22.94 -20.19 24.28
CA SER A 167 21.57 -19.78 24.63
C SER A 167 20.71 -19.69 23.37
N PRO A 168 19.40 -19.98 23.49
CA PRO A 168 18.62 -20.58 22.43
C PRO A 168 17.92 -19.54 21.56
N VAL A 169 17.87 -19.83 20.26
CA VAL A 169 16.97 -19.17 19.31
C VAL A 169 15.57 -19.72 19.55
N THR A 170 14.76 -19.02 20.35
CA THR A 170 13.31 -19.26 20.43
C THR A 170 12.63 -18.35 19.42
N SER A 171 12.42 -18.87 18.20
CA SER A 171 11.62 -18.24 17.17
C SER A 171 10.13 -18.42 17.46
N THR A 172 9.49 -17.41 18.04
CA THR A 172 8.02 -17.33 18.18
C THR A 172 7.50 -16.29 17.16
N PRO A 173 6.94 -16.67 16.00
CA PRO A 173 6.66 -15.72 14.92
C PRO A 173 5.35 -14.92 15.07
N ALA A 174 4.62 -15.08 16.17
CA ALA A 174 3.24 -14.57 16.26
C ALA A 174 3.07 -13.20 16.94
N LEU A 175 4.09 -12.64 17.60
CA LEU A 175 4.01 -11.33 18.27
C LEU A 175 4.95 -10.24 17.72
N ALA A 176 5.82 -10.57 16.75
CA ALA A 176 6.76 -9.63 16.15
C ALA A 176 6.05 -8.55 15.31
N GLY A 177 4.91 -8.85 14.68
CA GLY A 177 4.19 -7.91 13.82
C GLY A 177 3.57 -6.71 14.55
N LEU A 178 3.22 -6.85 15.82
CA LEU A 178 2.61 -5.78 16.63
C LEU A 178 3.65 -5.00 17.47
N THR A 179 4.81 -5.59 17.74
CA THR A 179 5.90 -4.91 18.47
C THR A 179 6.84 -4.17 17.54
N SER A 180 7.01 -4.57 16.27
CA SER A 180 7.81 -3.81 15.30
C SER A 180 7.20 -2.46 14.92
N THR A 181 5.88 -2.26 15.09
CA THR A 181 5.22 -0.96 14.86
C THR A 181 5.35 0.00 16.05
N LEU A 182 5.53 -0.51 17.28
CA LEU A 182 5.79 0.32 18.47
C LEU A 182 7.29 0.53 18.74
N ALA A 183 8.15 -0.44 18.40
CA ALA A 183 9.59 -0.36 18.68
C ALA A 183 10.36 0.62 17.76
N LEU A 184 9.75 1.10 16.66
CA LEU A 184 10.29 2.18 15.84
C LEU A 184 9.82 3.58 16.27
N ALA A 185 9.14 3.69 17.42
CA ALA A 185 8.70 4.96 18.01
C ALA A 185 9.73 5.57 18.99
N GLY A 186 10.87 4.91 19.23
CA GLY A 186 11.89 5.33 20.20
C GLY A 186 13.24 5.66 19.58
N GLN A 187 13.31 6.63 18.67
CA GLN A 187 14.59 7.28 18.33
C GLN A 187 14.35 8.78 18.05
N PRO A 188 14.97 9.69 18.82
CA PRO A 188 14.66 11.12 18.77
C PRO A 188 15.42 11.78 17.61
N ASP A 189 14.97 11.52 16.39
CA ASP A 189 15.42 12.28 15.21
C ASP A 189 14.23 13.11 14.72
N GLY A 190 14.16 14.35 15.21
CA GLY A 190 13.20 15.37 14.81
C GLY A 190 13.46 15.88 13.37
N GLU A 191 12.36 16.27 12.74
CA GLU A 191 12.23 16.94 11.45
C GLU A 191 12.53 16.10 10.17
N ASN A 192 11.48 15.91 9.37
CA ASN A 192 11.41 15.26 8.05
C ASN A 192 11.34 13.73 8.02
N ARG A 193 10.35 13.17 8.73
CA ARG A 193 9.82 11.84 8.40
C ARG A 193 8.71 12.01 7.35
N PRO A 194 8.69 11.22 6.26
CA PRO A 194 7.53 11.20 5.36
C PRO A 194 6.27 10.88 6.16
N VAL A 195 5.13 11.41 5.73
CA VAL A 195 3.82 11.13 6.35
C VAL A 195 3.70 9.62 6.61
N PRO A 196 3.39 9.19 7.86
CA PRO A 196 3.42 7.78 8.24
C PRO A 196 2.60 6.90 7.31
N GLU A 197 3.08 5.68 7.03
CA GLU A 197 2.41 4.76 6.10
C GLU A 197 0.98 4.43 6.52
N LEU A 198 0.72 4.37 7.83
CA LEU A 198 -0.63 4.20 8.37
C LEU A 198 -1.57 5.33 7.93
N VAL A 199 -1.12 6.58 7.95
CA VAL A 199 -1.95 7.74 7.55
C VAL A 199 -2.30 7.64 6.07
N ARG A 200 -1.33 7.32 5.21
CA ARG A 200 -1.54 7.11 3.76
C ARG A 200 -2.55 6.00 3.51
N THR A 201 -2.35 4.88 4.19
CA THR A 201 -3.22 3.71 4.13
C THR A 201 -4.64 4.07 4.54
N LEU A 202 -4.81 4.79 5.65
CA LEU A 202 -6.13 5.24 6.12
C LEU A 202 -6.80 6.20 5.14
N VAL A 203 -6.09 7.18 4.56
CA VAL A 203 -6.63 8.09 3.55
C VAL A 203 -7.10 7.32 2.31
N ARG A 204 -6.32 6.32 1.87
CA ARG A 204 -6.65 5.48 0.73
C ARG A 204 -7.88 4.63 1.00
N PHE A 205 -7.92 3.88 2.10
CA PHE A 205 -9.10 3.09 2.48
C PHE A 205 -10.34 3.95 2.69
N SER A 206 -10.17 5.14 3.28
CA SER A 206 -11.27 6.08 3.46
C SER A 206 -11.86 6.54 2.13
N THR A 207 -11.02 6.79 1.11
CA THR A 207 -11.47 7.12 -0.25
C THR A 207 -12.37 6.03 -0.84
N PHE A 208 -11.97 4.76 -0.73
CA PHE A 208 -12.79 3.64 -1.21
C PHE A 208 -14.07 3.44 -0.39
N ALA A 209 -13.99 3.61 0.93
CA ALA A 209 -15.14 3.50 1.82
C ALA A 209 -16.21 4.56 1.50
N VAL A 210 -15.82 5.84 1.36
CA VAL A 210 -16.78 6.90 1.02
C VAL A 210 -17.34 6.74 -0.38
N LEU A 211 -16.55 6.27 -1.35
CA LEU A 211 -17.01 6.00 -2.71
C LEU A 211 -18.03 4.86 -2.74
N THR A 212 -17.75 3.78 -2.04
CA THR A 212 -18.64 2.62 -1.93
C THR A 212 -19.98 3.02 -1.31
N LEU A 213 -19.95 3.78 -0.21
CA LEU A 213 -21.16 4.26 0.46
C LEU A 213 -21.92 5.31 -0.36
N PHE A 214 -21.22 6.22 -1.04
CA PHE A 214 -21.83 7.21 -1.92
C PHE A 214 -22.54 6.54 -3.11
N GLY A 215 -21.87 5.63 -3.81
CA GLY A 215 -22.50 4.87 -4.88
C GLY A 215 -23.66 4.03 -4.36
N GLY A 216 -23.51 3.41 -3.19
CA GLY A 216 -24.55 2.62 -2.53
C GLY A 216 -25.82 3.42 -2.21
N ILE A 217 -25.70 4.65 -1.71
CA ILE A 217 -26.89 5.44 -1.34
C ILE A 217 -27.65 5.98 -2.54
N PHE A 218 -26.95 6.38 -3.61
CA PHE A 218 -27.58 6.79 -4.86
C PHE A 218 -28.15 5.59 -5.62
N PHE A 219 -27.50 4.42 -5.55
CA PHE A 219 -28.07 3.17 -6.05
C PHE A 219 -29.34 2.77 -5.30
N ALA A 220 -29.35 2.93 -3.97
CA ALA A 220 -30.52 2.66 -3.16
C ALA A 220 -31.69 3.57 -3.52
N GLU A 221 -31.44 4.86 -3.70
CA GLU A 221 -32.45 5.82 -4.17
C GLU A 221 -33.00 5.46 -5.55
N TRP A 222 -32.11 5.09 -6.48
CA TRP A 222 -32.48 4.81 -7.86
C TRP A 222 -33.30 3.52 -8.01
N TYR A 223 -32.89 2.45 -7.35
CA TYR A 223 -33.39 1.10 -7.64
C TYR A 223 -34.03 0.39 -6.44
N ILE A 224 -33.48 0.54 -5.22
CA ILE A 224 -33.91 -0.25 -4.06
C ILE A 224 -35.18 0.34 -3.45
N ALA A 225 -35.07 1.57 -2.93
CA ALA A 225 -36.11 2.27 -2.18
C ALA A 225 -36.01 3.78 -2.45
N GLN A 226 -36.95 4.31 -3.22
CA GLN A 226 -37.07 5.75 -3.47
C GLN A 226 -37.38 6.48 -2.17
N GLY A 227 -36.81 7.66 -1.97
CA GLY A 227 -36.93 8.44 -0.74
C GLY A 227 -35.84 8.17 0.31
N THR A 228 -34.93 7.22 0.05
CA THR A 228 -33.81 6.90 0.94
C THR A 228 -32.95 8.13 1.25
N LEU A 229 -32.66 8.97 0.25
CA LEU A 229 -31.86 10.19 0.39
C LEU A 229 -32.49 11.24 1.31
N PHE A 230 -33.81 11.25 1.42
CA PHE A 230 -34.54 12.31 2.11
C PHE A 230 -34.83 12.01 3.58
N THR A 231 -34.58 10.76 4.02
CA THR A 231 -34.53 10.41 5.44
C THR A 231 -33.41 11.17 6.17
N ASN A 232 -33.54 11.35 7.50
CA ASN A 232 -32.50 12.03 8.29
C ASN A 232 -31.13 11.33 8.18
N ARG A 233 -31.13 9.99 8.22
CA ARG A 233 -29.90 9.18 8.10
C ARG A 233 -29.34 9.22 6.69
N GLY A 234 -30.19 9.06 5.67
CA GLY A 234 -29.80 9.12 4.27
C GLY A 234 -29.21 10.47 3.89
N ARG A 235 -29.84 11.57 4.32
CA ARG A 235 -29.35 12.93 4.07
C ARG A 235 -27.96 13.18 4.68
N ARG A 236 -27.75 12.72 5.91
CA ARG A 236 -26.44 12.81 6.59
C ARG A 236 -25.39 11.97 5.88
N LEU A 237 -25.73 10.73 5.51
CA LEU A 237 -24.82 9.82 4.83
C LEU A 237 -24.45 10.33 3.43
N ALA A 238 -25.42 10.80 2.64
CA ALA A 238 -25.20 11.35 1.31
C ALA A 238 -24.30 12.60 1.35
N ASN A 239 -24.59 13.58 2.21
CA ASN A 239 -23.75 14.77 2.35
C ASN A 239 -22.35 14.43 2.86
N GLY A 240 -22.25 13.56 3.88
CA GLY A 240 -20.96 13.17 4.47
C GLY A 240 -20.06 12.44 3.49
N THR A 241 -20.60 11.47 2.76
CA THR A 241 -19.85 10.72 1.74
C THR A 241 -19.49 11.59 0.53
N ALA A 242 -20.40 12.47 0.08
CA ALA A 242 -20.11 13.42 -0.99
C ALA A 242 -18.98 14.39 -0.62
N LEU A 243 -18.97 14.90 0.61
CA LEU A 243 -17.87 15.74 1.11
C LEU A 243 -16.58 14.93 1.27
N GLY A 244 -16.67 13.69 1.75
CA GLY A 244 -15.54 12.77 1.83
C GLY A 244 -14.86 12.52 0.48
N LEU A 245 -15.65 12.41 -0.61
CA LEU A 245 -15.12 12.26 -1.97
C LEU A 245 -14.30 13.46 -2.44
N PHE A 246 -14.45 14.63 -1.81
CA PHE A 246 -13.59 15.81 -2.02
C PHE A 246 -12.40 15.83 -1.03
N ILE A 247 -12.67 15.60 0.26
CA ILE A 247 -11.67 15.74 1.33
C ILE A 247 -10.53 14.73 1.20
N PHE A 248 -10.83 13.44 1.01
CA PHE A 248 -9.77 12.41 1.02
C PHE A 248 -8.82 12.51 -0.18
N PRO A 249 -9.28 12.77 -1.41
CA PRO A 249 -8.36 13.09 -2.51
C PRO A 249 -7.56 14.37 -2.27
N ALA A 250 -8.12 15.41 -1.64
CA ALA A 250 -7.38 16.62 -1.28
C ALA A 250 -6.27 16.32 -0.26
N ALA A 251 -6.57 15.51 0.76
CA ALA A 251 -5.56 15.03 1.71
C ALA A 251 -4.46 14.21 0.99
N SER A 252 -4.84 13.34 0.05
CA SER A 252 -3.89 12.59 -0.77
C SER A 252 -2.98 13.49 -1.62
N LEU A 253 -3.49 14.60 -2.15
CA LEU A 253 -2.70 15.58 -2.90
C LEU A 253 -1.71 16.31 -1.99
N ILE A 254 -2.15 16.72 -0.80
CA ILE A 254 -1.28 17.39 0.18
C ILE A 254 -0.12 16.48 0.57
N ILE A 255 -0.40 15.19 0.83
CA ILE A 255 0.63 14.19 1.12
C ILE A 255 1.61 14.07 -0.06
N LEU A 256 1.12 13.99 -1.30
CA LEU A 256 1.97 13.91 -2.49
C LEU A 256 2.85 15.17 -2.69
N ILE A 257 2.31 16.37 -2.42
CA ILE A 257 3.06 17.62 -2.52
C ILE A 257 4.18 17.67 -1.48
N ASP A 258 3.86 17.33 -0.22
CA ASP A 258 4.83 17.22 0.87
C ASP A 258 5.94 16.22 0.51
N ASP A 259 5.55 15.12 -0.12
CA ASP A 259 6.47 14.08 -0.55
C ASP A 259 7.45 14.48 -1.64
N LEU A 260 7.04 15.38 -2.54
CA LEU A 260 7.82 15.80 -3.69
C LEU A 260 8.69 17.02 -3.38
N ARG A 261 8.20 17.95 -2.56
CA ARG A 261 8.95 19.18 -2.24
C ARG A 261 10.16 18.95 -1.34
N GLY A 262 10.17 17.88 -0.53
CA GLY A 262 11.22 17.64 0.45
C GLY A 262 11.31 18.71 1.56
N SER A 263 12.46 18.83 2.21
CA SER A 263 12.65 19.70 3.38
C SER A 263 12.84 21.19 3.05
N SER A 264 13.30 21.50 1.83
CA SER A 264 13.67 22.86 1.42
C SER A 264 12.81 23.45 0.29
N GLY A 265 11.97 22.65 -0.35
CA GLY A 265 11.10 23.10 -1.44
C GLY A 265 9.83 23.83 -0.96
N THR A 266 9.37 24.79 -1.76
CA THR A 266 8.10 25.49 -1.49
C THR A 266 6.89 24.61 -1.82
N LEU A 267 5.70 25.01 -1.37
CA LEU A 267 4.45 24.35 -1.77
C LEU A 267 4.24 24.39 -3.29
N PHE A 268 4.68 25.46 -3.96
CA PHE A 268 4.56 25.59 -5.40
C PHE A 268 5.50 24.63 -6.15
N ASP A 269 6.71 24.42 -5.63
CA ASP A 269 7.65 23.43 -6.18
C ASP A 269 7.07 22.01 -6.08
N GLY A 270 6.49 21.65 -4.93
CA GLY A 270 5.83 20.36 -4.76
C GLY A 270 4.59 20.20 -5.65
N LEU A 271 3.79 21.27 -5.82
CA LEU A 271 2.61 21.26 -6.69
C LEU A 271 2.96 21.14 -8.17
N SER A 272 3.96 21.89 -8.63
CA SER A 272 4.46 21.83 -10.01
C SER A 272 5.09 20.47 -10.30
N ALA A 273 5.88 19.93 -9.36
CA ALA A 273 6.37 18.56 -9.44
C ALA A 273 5.20 17.57 -9.55
N ALA A 274 4.21 17.66 -8.66
CA ALA A 274 3.02 16.80 -8.69
C ALA A 274 2.29 16.88 -10.05
N ALA A 275 2.15 18.08 -10.62
CA ALA A 275 1.50 18.29 -11.92
C ALA A 275 2.27 17.65 -13.09
N SER A 276 3.59 17.52 -12.97
CA SER A 276 4.43 16.83 -13.97
C SER A 276 4.31 15.29 -13.89
N LEU A 277 3.94 14.75 -12.73
CA LEU A 277 3.65 13.33 -12.57
C LEU A 277 2.25 13.02 -13.07
N THR A 278 2.07 11.88 -13.73
CA THR A 278 0.74 11.40 -14.15
C THR A 278 -0.30 11.38 -13.01
N ILE A 279 0.12 11.02 -11.79
CA ILE A 279 -0.80 10.86 -10.66
C ILE A 279 -1.35 12.19 -10.14
N GLY A 280 -0.58 13.29 -10.22
CA GLY A 280 -1.01 14.59 -9.70
C GLY A 280 -2.25 15.14 -10.39
N PRO A 281 -2.27 15.31 -11.73
CA PRO A 281 -3.44 15.74 -12.48
C PRO A 281 -4.66 14.83 -12.27
N MET A 282 -4.46 13.51 -12.08
CA MET A 282 -5.55 12.58 -11.78
C MET A 282 -6.17 12.84 -10.40
N ILE A 283 -5.35 13.10 -9.37
CA ILE A 283 -5.85 13.47 -8.05
C ILE A 283 -6.54 14.85 -8.10
N MET A 284 -5.98 15.83 -8.81
CA MET A 284 -6.60 17.15 -8.99
C MET A 284 -7.96 17.07 -9.68
N ALA A 285 -8.06 16.30 -10.77
CA ALA A 285 -9.33 16.03 -11.44
C ALA A 285 -10.33 15.34 -10.50
N ARG A 286 -9.87 14.39 -9.68
CA ARG A 286 -10.70 13.71 -8.67
C ARG A 286 -11.25 14.66 -7.63
N ILE A 287 -10.45 15.63 -7.17
CA ILE A 287 -10.89 16.70 -6.26
C ILE A 287 -11.98 17.54 -6.92
N ALA A 288 -11.80 17.94 -8.19
CA ALA A 288 -12.80 18.71 -8.93
C ALA A 288 -14.13 17.95 -9.09
N PHE A 289 -14.08 16.67 -9.47
CA PHE A 289 -15.27 15.82 -9.56
C PHE A 289 -15.91 15.59 -8.18
N GLY A 290 -15.13 15.39 -7.12
CA GLY A 290 -15.62 15.27 -5.75
C GLY A 290 -16.35 16.53 -5.28
N ALA A 291 -15.81 17.72 -5.56
CA ALA A 291 -16.46 18.99 -5.27
C ALA A 291 -17.78 19.16 -6.05
N LEU A 292 -17.78 18.76 -7.33
CA LEU A 292 -18.99 18.78 -8.15
C LEU A 292 -20.06 17.81 -7.62
N LEU A 293 -19.69 16.59 -7.24
CA LEU A 293 -20.60 15.62 -6.60
C LEU A 293 -21.17 16.15 -5.29
N ALA A 294 -20.35 16.79 -4.45
CA ALA A 294 -20.81 17.45 -3.22
C ALA A 294 -21.81 18.57 -3.50
N ARG A 295 -21.53 19.42 -4.51
CA ARG A 295 -22.44 20.49 -4.94
C ARG A 295 -23.76 19.95 -5.48
N LEU A 296 -23.71 18.95 -6.37
CA LEU A 296 -24.90 18.34 -6.97
C LEU A 296 -25.76 17.65 -5.90
N THR A 297 -25.13 16.89 -5.00
CA THR A 297 -25.80 16.24 -3.87
C THR A 297 -26.47 17.26 -2.96
N ARG A 298 -25.76 18.33 -2.58
CA ARG A 298 -26.33 19.41 -1.75
C ARG A 298 -27.49 20.10 -2.45
N SER A 299 -27.38 20.38 -3.76
CA SER A 299 -28.45 21.00 -4.55
C SER A 299 -29.70 20.12 -4.59
N LEU A 300 -29.54 18.82 -4.83
CA LEU A 300 -30.62 17.84 -4.83
C LEU A 300 -31.31 17.77 -3.46
N LEU A 301 -30.54 17.70 -2.37
CA LEU A 301 -31.08 17.57 -1.02
C LEU A 301 -31.80 18.84 -0.54
N VAL A 302 -31.33 20.02 -0.95
CA VAL A 302 -32.00 21.31 -0.64
C VAL A 302 -33.32 21.45 -1.40
N ARG A 303 -33.41 20.94 -2.64
CA ARG A 303 -34.65 20.92 -3.43
C ARG A 303 -35.72 20.00 -2.83
N GLY A 304 -35.33 19.04 -1.98
CA GLY A 304 -36.26 18.14 -1.29
C GLY A 304 -36.85 17.04 -2.18
N GLY A 305 -36.30 16.80 -3.38
CA GLY A 305 -36.73 15.72 -4.27
C GLY A 305 -35.65 15.35 -5.28
N ALA A 306 -35.57 14.07 -5.63
CA ALA A 306 -34.61 13.53 -6.59
C ALA A 306 -35.34 13.18 -7.89
N ARG A 307 -34.98 13.84 -9.00
CA ARG A 307 -35.46 13.45 -10.33
C ARG A 307 -34.51 12.41 -10.92
N GLN A 308 -35.00 11.60 -11.85
CA GLN A 308 -34.16 10.66 -12.59
C GLN A 308 -32.97 11.35 -13.28
N GLN A 309 -33.18 12.58 -13.78
CA GLN A 309 -32.11 13.41 -14.36
C GLN A 309 -31.01 13.78 -13.36
N ASP A 310 -31.36 14.05 -12.09
CA ASP A 310 -30.36 14.39 -11.08
C ASP A 310 -29.47 13.18 -10.76
N LEU A 311 -30.07 11.98 -10.70
CA LEU A 311 -29.33 10.72 -10.50
C LEU A 311 -28.42 10.40 -11.70
N LEU A 312 -28.87 10.70 -12.93
CA LEU A 312 -28.06 10.57 -14.13
C LEU A 312 -26.87 11.54 -14.13
N TYR A 313 -27.05 12.80 -13.70
CA TYR A 313 -25.95 13.75 -13.57
C TYR A 313 -24.93 13.30 -12.52
N ILE A 314 -25.39 12.77 -11.38
CA ILE A 314 -24.49 12.18 -10.37
C ILE A 314 -23.69 11.02 -10.97
N LEU A 315 -24.34 10.10 -11.69
CA LEU A 315 -23.67 8.98 -12.35
C LEU A 315 -22.66 9.45 -13.41
N LEU A 316 -23.03 10.44 -14.22
CA LEU A 316 -22.18 11.02 -15.27
C LEU A 316 -20.90 11.65 -14.70
N VAL A 317 -20.93 12.17 -13.47
CA VAL A 317 -19.76 12.71 -12.77
C VAL A 317 -19.02 11.63 -11.97
N LEU A 318 -19.74 10.62 -11.46
CA LEU A 318 -19.14 9.51 -10.70
C LEU A 318 -18.26 8.61 -11.58
N ILE A 319 -18.65 8.38 -12.84
CA ILE A 319 -17.85 7.57 -13.78
C ILE A 319 -16.45 8.18 -13.99
N PRO A 320 -16.27 9.45 -14.41
CA PRO A 320 -14.95 10.03 -14.56
C PRO A 320 -14.21 10.13 -13.21
N TYR A 321 -14.90 10.28 -12.08
CA TYR A 321 -14.26 10.13 -10.76
C TYR A 321 -13.61 8.74 -10.60
N CYS A 322 -14.33 7.66 -10.89
CA CYS A 322 -13.80 6.29 -10.88
C CYS A 322 -12.67 6.10 -11.89
N VAL A 323 -12.74 6.72 -13.07
CA VAL A 323 -11.67 6.68 -14.07
C VAL A 323 -10.39 7.30 -13.50
N THR A 324 -10.46 8.46 -12.85
CA THR A 324 -9.26 9.06 -12.22
C THR A 324 -8.66 8.19 -11.12
N LEU A 325 -9.49 7.43 -10.38
CA LEU A 325 -9.02 6.43 -9.39
C LEU A 325 -8.23 5.32 -10.07
N SER A 326 -8.80 4.74 -11.11
CA SER A 326 -8.19 3.65 -11.84
C SER A 326 -6.90 4.06 -12.54
N TYR A 327 -6.90 5.24 -13.18
CA TYR A 327 -5.76 5.75 -13.93
C TYR A 327 -4.58 6.15 -13.04
N GLY A 328 -4.85 6.58 -11.81
CA GLY A 328 -3.83 6.87 -10.80
C GLY A 328 -3.33 5.63 -10.04
N GLY A 329 -3.89 4.45 -10.32
CA GLY A 329 -3.53 3.18 -9.68
C GLY A 329 -2.82 2.19 -10.60
N HIS A 330 -2.77 0.92 -10.19
CA HIS A 330 -2.07 -0.13 -10.94
C HIS A 330 -2.67 -0.44 -12.31
N SER A 331 -3.94 -0.09 -12.55
CA SER A 331 -4.66 -0.39 -13.79
C SER A 331 -4.02 0.23 -15.03
N ARG A 332 -3.32 1.37 -14.89
CA ARG A 332 -2.54 2.01 -15.97
C ARG A 332 -1.14 1.41 -16.14
N SER A 333 -0.45 1.08 -15.05
CA SER A 333 0.95 0.62 -15.09
C SER A 333 1.09 -0.87 -15.42
N GLN A 334 -0.03 -1.60 -15.47
CA GLN A 334 -0.10 -3.00 -15.89
C GLN A 334 -0.31 -3.17 -17.40
N ARG A 335 -0.09 -4.40 -17.90
CA ARG A 335 -0.32 -4.80 -19.29
C ARG A 335 -1.78 -4.54 -19.71
N LEU A 336 -2.01 -4.08 -20.94
CA LEU A 336 -3.33 -3.74 -21.51
C LEU A 336 -4.14 -2.71 -20.68
N PRO A 337 -3.69 -1.45 -20.56
CA PRO A 337 -4.42 -0.40 -19.84
C PRO A 337 -5.84 -0.16 -20.36
N GLN A 338 -6.08 -0.38 -21.68
CA GLN A 338 -7.40 -0.17 -22.30
C GLN A 338 -8.48 -1.12 -21.74
N VAL A 339 -8.09 -2.30 -21.24
CA VAL A 339 -9.02 -3.26 -20.63
C VAL A 339 -9.05 -3.07 -19.11
N GLY A 340 -7.90 -2.74 -18.52
CA GLY A 340 -7.76 -2.56 -17.08
C GLY A 340 -8.62 -1.47 -16.50
N VAL A 341 -8.54 -0.28 -17.09
CA VAL A 341 -9.23 0.89 -16.57
C VAL A 341 -10.75 0.71 -16.60
N PRO A 342 -11.37 0.24 -17.70
CA PRO A 342 -12.80 -0.08 -17.70
C PRO A 342 -13.18 -1.19 -16.71
N ALA A 343 -12.39 -2.27 -16.64
CA ALA A 343 -12.67 -3.38 -15.72
C ALA A 343 -12.67 -2.91 -14.26
N ASP A 344 -11.73 -2.04 -13.88
CA ASP A 344 -11.62 -1.47 -12.54
C ASP A 344 -12.76 -0.50 -12.21
N VAL A 345 -13.16 0.35 -13.15
CA VAL A 345 -14.34 1.21 -13.00
C VAL A 345 -15.60 0.37 -12.80
N ILE A 346 -15.81 -0.67 -13.62
CA ILE A 346 -16.93 -1.60 -13.48
C ILE A 346 -16.88 -2.32 -12.14
N HIS A 347 -15.70 -2.78 -11.72
CA HIS A 347 -15.50 -3.47 -10.43
C HIS A 347 -15.92 -2.59 -9.26
N VAL A 348 -15.45 -1.34 -9.21
CA VAL A 348 -15.75 -0.40 -8.12
C VAL A 348 -17.23 0.00 -8.10
N LEU A 349 -17.86 0.20 -9.27
CA LEU A 349 -19.30 0.46 -9.34
C LEU A 349 -20.12 -0.75 -8.89
N ALA A 350 -19.72 -1.98 -9.26
CA ALA A 350 -20.36 -3.20 -8.82
C ALA A 350 -20.21 -3.42 -7.29
N ILE A 351 -19.03 -3.14 -6.72
CA ILE A 351 -18.82 -3.14 -5.26
C ILE A 351 -19.70 -2.10 -4.58
N SER A 352 -19.83 -0.90 -5.16
CA SER A 352 -20.69 0.16 -4.60
C SER A 352 -22.17 -0.25 -4.59
N ALA A 353 -22.65 -0.87 -5.67
CA ALA A 353 -24.02 -1.39 -5.73
C ALA A 353 -24.24 -2.57 -4.76
N TRP A 354 -23.25 -3.44 -4.60
CA TRP A 354 -23.33 -4.63 -3.73
C TRP A 354 -23.09 -4.30 -2.25
N LEU A 355 -21.84 -3.97 -1.89
CA LEU A 355 -21.42 -3.72 -0.52
C LEU A 355 -21.98 -2.40 0.01
N GLY A 356 -21.92 -1.34 -0.82
CA GLY A 356 -22.50 -0.04 -0.47
C GLY A 356 -24.02 -0.11 -0.35
N GLY A 357 -24.68 -0.76 -1.31
CA GLY A 357 -26.13 -1.01 -1.27
C GLY A 357 -26.54 -1.79 -0.01
N LEU A 358 -25.79 -2.84 0.35
CA LEU A 358 -26.04 -3.60 1.58
C LEU A 358 -25.94 -2.72 2.83
N ALA A 359 -24.86 -1.94 2.94
CA ALA A 359 -24.64 -1.04 4.07
C ALA A 359 -25.78 -0.02 4.21
N VAL A 360 -26.26 0.54 3.09
CA VAL A 360 -27.38 1.50 3.08
C VAL A 360 -28.70 0.83 3.41
N VAL A 361 -28.96 -0.38 2.91
CA VAL A 361 -30.16 -1.15 3.27
C VAL A 361 -30.22 -1.37 4.78
N LEU A 362 -29.10 -1.80 5.38
CA LEU A 362 -29.02 -2.09 6.81
C LEU A 362 -29.08 -0.82 7.69
N ALA A 363 -28.35 0.24 7.31
CA ALA A 363 -28.18 1.42 8.16
C ALA A 363 -29.27 2.49 7.95
N VAL A 364 -29.86 2.56 6.75
CA VAL A 364 -30.78 3.61 6.33
C VAL A 364 -32.17 3.06 6.00
N VAL A 365 -32.28 2.10 5.08
CA VAL A 365 -33.59 1.66 4.57
C VAL A 365 -34.38 0.92 5.64
N ILE A 366 -33.86 -0.18 6.18
CA ILE A 366 -34.56 -1.02 7.18
C ILE A 366 -34.99 -0.21 8.40
N PRO A 367 -34.16 0.67 8.99
CA PRO A 367 -34.59 1.49 10.14
C PRO A 367 -35.61 2.59 9.80
N SER A 368 -35.84 2.90 8.52
CA SER A 368 -36.70 4.01 8.09
C SER A 368 -38.06 3.57 7.55
N VAL A 369 -38.29 2.26 7.38
CA VAL A 369 -39.53 1.72 6.79
C VAL A 369 -40.19 0.72 7.72
N LYS A 370 -41.51 0.54 7.56
CA LYS A 370 -42.25 -0.49 8.28
C LYS A 370 -41.87 -1.90 7.75
N PRO A 371 -42.01 -2.97 8.56
CA PRO A 371 -41.57 -4.32 8.18
C PRO A 371 -42.16 -4.86 6.87
N ASP A 372 -43.40 -4.47 6.54
CA ASP A 372 -44.11 -4.80 5.31
C ASP A 372 -43.44 -4.21 4.05
N GLN A 373 -42.83 -3.02 4.19
CA GLN A 373 -42.11 -2.35 3.10
C GLN A 373 -40.63 -2.73 3.03
N ALA A 374 -40.08 -3.29 4.11
CA ALA A 374 -38.69 -3.73 4.16
C ALA A 374 -38.42 -4.94 3.25
N LEU A 375 -39.38 -5.87 3.15
CA LEU A 375 -39.21 -7.09 2.35
C LEU A 375 -39.06 -6.82 0.84
N PRO A 376 -39.91 -5.99 0.18
CA PRO A 376 -39.71 -5.63 -1.23
C PRO A 376 -38.36 -4.95 -1.50
N ALA A 377 -37.94 -4.03 -0.64
CA ALA A 377 -36.63 -3.37 -0.75
C ALA A 377 -35.49 -4.40 -0.67
N PHE A 378 -35.59 -5.34 0.28
CA PHE A 378 -34.63 -6.42 0.42
C PHE A 378 -34.57 -7.34 -0.80
N LEU A 379 -35.71 -7.69 -1.41
CA LEU A 379 -35.75 -8.52 -2.62
C LEU A 379 -35.14 -7.81 -3.83
N ARG A 380 -35.39 -6.50 -3.99
CA ARG A 380 -34.74 -5.69 -5.05
C ARG A 380 -33.23 -5.65 -4.86
N PHE A 381 -32.76 -5.44 -3.63
CA PHE A 381 -31.35 -5.53 -3.32
C PHE A 381 -30.78 -6.91 -3.65
N GLY A 382 -31.44 -8.00 -3.26
CA GLY A 382 -31.02 -9.36 -3.56
C GLY A 382 -30.84 -9.61 -5.07
N TYR A 383 -31.80 -9.16 -5.89
CA TYR A 383 -31.73 -9.27 -7.36
C TYR A 383 -30.56 -8.49 -7.97
N ALA A 384 -30.26 -7.30 -7.43
CA ALA A 384 -29.10 -6.51 -7.87
C ALA A 384 -27.78 -7.16 -7.45
N ALA A 385 -27.72 -7.62 -6.20
CA ALA A 385 -26.55 -8.27 -5.61
C ALA A 385 -26.18 -9.56 -6.37
N GLU A 386 -27.18 -10.35 -6.79
CA GLU A 386 -27.00 -11.54 -7.63
C GLU A 386 -26.28 -11.24 -8.96
N ARG A 387 -26.43 -10.02 -9.50
CA ARG A 387 -25.76 -9.59 -10.75
C ARG A 387 -24.42 -8.91 -10.49
N ALA A 388 -24.33 -8.13 -9.42
CA ALA A 388 -23.11 -7.42 -9.06
C ALA A 388 -21.98 -8.40 -8.70
N VAL A 389 -22.27 -9.49 -7.99
CA VAL A 389 -21.25 -10.46 -7.55
C VAL A 389 -20.51 -11.12 -8.73
N PRO A 390 -21.19 -11.69 -9.76
CA PRO A 390 -20.51 -12.19 -10.95
C PRO A 390 -19.65 -11.13 -11.66
N ILE A 391 -20.13 -9.89 -11.74
CA ILE A 391 -19.37 -8.78 -12.34
C ILE A 391 -18.08 -8.52 -11.54
N ILE A 392 -18.16 -8.46 -10.20
CA ILE A 392 -17.01 -8.31 -9.31
C ILE A 392 -16.02 -9.46 -9.52
N ILE A 393 -16.49 -10.70 -9.58
CA ILE A 393 -15.64 -11.89 -9.81
C ILE A 393 -14.93 -11.79 -11.16
N VAL A 394 -15.67 -11.55 -12.25
CA VAL A 394 -15.11 -11.48 -13.61
C VAL A 394 -14.08 -10.36 -13.72
N THR A 395 -14.42 -9.15 -13.25
CA THR A 395 -13.50 -8.02 -13.29
C THR A 395 -12.29 -8.23 -12.38
N GLY A 396 -12.45 -8.88 -11.23
CA GLY A 396 -11.35 -9.30 -10.35
C GLY A 396 -10.41 -10.29 -11.04
N LEU A 397 -10.95 -11.32 -11.70
CA LEU A 397 -10.17 -12.28 -12.49
C LEU A 397 -9.41 -11.58 -13.62
N VAL A 398 -10.06 -10.67 -14.36
CA VAL A 398 -9.40 -9.86 -15.40
C VAL A 398 -8.22 -9.09 -14.82
N GLN A 399 -8.36 -8.48 -13.64
CA GLN A 399 -7.23 -7.81 -12.99
C GLN A 399 -6.15 -8.80 -12.55
N SER A 400 -6.50 -9.94 -11.95
CA SER A 400 -5.55 -10.97 -11.54
C SER A 400 -4.72 -11.53 -12.69
N PHE A 401 -5.35 -11.81 -13.85
CA PHE A 401 -4.63 -12.27 -15.05
C PHE A 401 -3.70 -11.21 -15.64
N ARG A 402 -4.07 -9.93 -15.53
CA ARG A 402 -3.21 -8.82 -15.93
C ARG A 402 -2.01 -8.64 -15.00
N LEU A 403 -2.13 -9.06 -13.73
CA LEU A 403 -1.08 -9.04 -12.71
C LEU A 403 -0.14 -10.25 -12.78
N HIS A 404 -0.68 -11.46 -12.89
CA HIS A 404 0.06 -12.72 -12.86
C HIS A 404 -0.18 -13.50 -14.14
N GLN A 405 0.86 -13.72 -14.95
CA GLN A 405 0.76 -14.36 -16.26
C GLN A 405 0.38 -15.85 -16.22
N SER A 406 0.14 -16.46 -15.05
CA SER A 406 -0.40 -17.82 -14.95
C SER A 406 -1.16 -18.07 -13.64
N VAL A 407 -2.28 -18.82 -13.72
CA VAL A 407 -3.01 -19.33 -12.54
C VAL A 407 -2.13 -20.29 -11.72
N GLY A 408 -1.16 -20.96 -12.37
CA GLY A 408 -0.19 -21.84 -11.73
C GLY A 408 0.74 -21.14 -10.74
N SER A 409 1.12 -19.88 -11.01
CA SER A 409 1.97 -19.07 -10.12
C SER A 409 1.30 -18.75 -8.76
N LEU A 410 -0.03 -18.74 -8.69
CA LEU A 410 -0.76 -18.58 -7.42
C LEU A 410 -0.71 -19.84 -6.54
N LEU A 411 -0.45 -21.01 -7.14
CA LEU A 411 -0.35 -22.30 -6.46
C LEU A 411 1.10 -22.73 -6.18
N THR A 412 2.09 -22.09 -6.82
CA THR A 412 3.51 -22.46 -6.71
C THR A 412 4.43 -21.37 -6.14
N SER A 413 3.94 -20.15 -5.92
CA SER A 413 4.69 -19.15 -5.13
C SER A 413 4.53 -19.43 -3.63
N ASP A 414 5.49 -19.02 -2.81
CA ASP A 414 5.48 -19.22 -1.33
C ASP A 414 4.19 -18.74 -0.63
N HIS A 415 3.38 -17.92 -1.31
CA HIS A 415 2.07 -17.46 -0.87
C HIS A 415 0.97 -18.54 -0.93
N GLY A 416 1.06 -19.51 -1.84
CA GLY A 416 0.11 -20.64 -1.94
C GLY A 416 0.31 -21.70 -0.84
N LEU A 417 1.52 -21.80 -0.27
CA LEU A 417 1.86 -22.75 0.79
C LEU A 417 1.18 -22.38 2.12
N LEU A 418 1.03 -21.09 2.44
CA LEU A 418 0.28 -20.63 3.62
C LEU A 418 -1.23 -20.94 3.51
N GLN A 419 -1.79 -20.99 2.30
CA GLN A 419 -3.20 -21.40 2.10
C GLN A 419 -3.41 -22.91 2.32
N ARG A 420 -2.42 -23.76 2.00
CA ARG A 420 -2.52 -25.20 2.25
C ARG A 420 -2.45 -25.54 3.75
N PHE A 421 -1.64 -24.82 4.52
CA PHE A 421 -1.56 -25.06 5.97
C PHE A 421 -2.81 -24.64 6.74
N SER A 422 -3.59 -23.67 6.24
CA SER A 422 -4.83 -23.23 6.92
C SER A 422 -6.05 -24.12 6.60
N CYS A 423 -6.10 -24.80 5.46
CA CYS A 423 -7.19 -25.75 5.13
C CYS A 423 -6.97 -27.17 5.67
N SER A 424 -5.75 -27.53 6.08
CA SER A 424 -5.44 -28.83 6.70
C SER A 424 -5.54 -28.74 8.24
N GLY A 425 -6.69 -28.29 8.74
CA GLY A 425 -7.01 -28.34 10.15
C GLY A 425 -7.45 -29.73 10.58
N ARG A 426 -6.50 -30.51 11.11
CA ARG A 426 -6.68 -31.59 12.12
C ARG A 426 -7.03 -33.01 11.60
N SER A 427 -6.03 -33.89 11.63
CA SER A 427 -6.18 -35.24 12.22
C SER A 427 -4.99 -35.49 13.14
N MET A 428 -5.30 -35.89 14.37
CA MET A 428 -4.35 -36.19 15.43
C MET A 428 -3.83 -37.63 15.35
N SER A 429 -2.64 -37.80 15.92
CA SER A 429 -2.18 -38.91 16.77
C SER A 429 -1.38 -40.07 16.18
N SER A 430 -0.22 -40.27 16.82
CA SER A 430 0.54 -41.52 17.03
C SER A 430 1.24 -42.10 15.77
N SER A 431 2.47 -42.59 15.76
CA SER A 431 3.32 -43.18 16.80
C SER A 431 4.79 -43.19 16.35
N LEU A 432 5.68 -43.12 17.34
CA LEU A 432 6.99 -43.77 17.51
C LEU A 432 7.56 -44.73 16.43
N VAL A 433 8.91 -44.78 16.43
CA VAL A 433 9.85 -45.76 15.82
C VAL A 433 10.09 -45.49 14.33
N GLN A 434 11.31 -45.21 13.85
CA GLN A 434 12.62 -45.80 14.14
C GLN A 434 13.76 -44.82 13.88
#